data_AF-A0A9E5VPE4-F1
#
_entry.id   AF-A0A9E5VPE4-F1
#
_cell.length_a   1.000
_cell.length_b   1.000
_cell.length_c   1.000
_cell.angle_alpha   90.00
_cell.angle_beta   90.00
_cell.angle_gamma   90.00
#
_symmetry.space_group_name_H-M   'P 1'
#
loop_
_entity.id
_entity.type
_entity.pdbx_description
1 polymer ?
#
loop_
_entity_poly.entity_id
_entity_poly.type
_entity_poly.pdbx_seq_one_letter_code
_entity_poly.pdbx_strand_id
1 'polypeptide(L)'
;NVSKSSDAIYAGQSAKNSAGAIQMRSTSPAGIVSTTSGGKVQSVKITVSSGTKTINVYGSNTAYTSSSDLYDNSKQGTLVGSTSSTATITFTDSYSYVGIRSSSGAIYLSSIEITWGSSETAKNVANFIMYEDTNNQCLTKLDQAISKLNTMSTTEKATFNTSNDFVILTARTRLEAWAVHEGKTLTYADGTFTAASKAISPLQDIIHNDSSITIVIIISLIGITAIGGYFFLRHKKEAE
;
A
#
# COMPACT_ATOMS: atom_id res chain seq x y z
N ASN A 1 -26.89 -6.63 9.32
CA ASN A 1 -26.81 -5.58 8.27
C ASN A 1 -25.64 -5.89 7.37
N VAL A 2 -25.86 -5.91 6.05
CA VAL A 2 -24.78 -6.01 5.05
C VAL A 2 -24.54 -4.60 4.53
N SER A 3 -23.32 -4.09 4.67
CA SER A 3 -22.88 -2.84 4.05
C SER A 3 -22.01 -3.17 2.85
N LYS A 4 -22.28 -2.56 1.69
CA LYS A 4 -21.54 -2.78 0.43
C LYS A 4 -20.83 -1.48 0.04
N SER A 5 -19.51 -1.56 -0.13
CA SER A 5 -18.64 -0.46 -0.62
C SER A 5 -17.80 -0.85 -1.84
N SER A 6 -17.90 -2.08 -2.32
CA SER A 6 -17.20 -2.61 -3.50
C SER A 6 -18.19 -3.31 -4.43
N ASP A 7 -17.82 -3.58 -5.67
CA ASP A 7 -18.68 -4.30 -6.64
C ASP A 7 -18.81 -5.80 -6.39
N ALA A 8 -18.10 -6.34 -5.38
CA ALA A 8 -18.12 -7.75 -5.04
C ALA A 8 -19.55 -8.28 -4.80
N ILE A 9 -19.78 -9.51 -5.24
CA ILE A 9 -21.01 -10.27 -4.98
C ILE A 9 -20.61 -11.54 -4.23
N TYR A 10 -21.40 -11.89 -3.21
CA TYR A 10 -21.13 -13.02 -2.35
C TYR A 10 -22.27 -14.03 -2.41
N ALA A 11 -21.91 -15.31 -2.35
CA ALA A 11 -22.81 -16.41 -2.05
C ALA A 11 -22.39 -17.02 -0.72
N GLY A 12 -23.36 -17.55 0.01
CA GLY A 12 -23.05 -18.20 1.27
C GLY A 12 -24.23 -18.93 1.86
N GLN A 13 -23.91 -19.83 2.78
CA GLN A 13 -24.87 -20.51 3.60
C GLN A 13 -24.44 -20.35 5.05
N SER A 14 -25.35 -19.91 5.90
CA SER A 14 -25.12 -19.83 7.34
C SER A 14 -26.42 -20.06 8.08
N ALA A 15 -26.31 -20.39 9.36
CA ALA A 15 -27.43 -20.29 10.29
C ALA A 15 -27.24 -19.06 11.18
N LYS A 16 -28.18 -18.81 12.09
CA LYS A 16 -28.01 -17.81 13.16
C LYS A 16 -28.34 -18.43 14.50
N ASN A 17 -27.69 -17.97 15.57
CA ASN A 17 -28.12 -18.28 16.93
C ASN A 17 -29.27 -17.34 17.37
N SER A 18 -29.78 -17.54 18.58
CA SER A 18 -30.84 -16.72 19.18
C SER A 18 -30.45 -15.24 19.32
N ALA A 19 -29.17 -14.95 19.50
CA ALA A 19 -28.61 -13.59 19.56
C ALA A 19 -28.38 -12.96 18.17
N GLY A 20 -28.67 -13.67 17.08
CA GLY A 20 -28.50 -13.19 15.71
C GLY A 20 -27.07 -13.28 15.15
N ALA A 21 -26.13 -13.90 15.87
CA ALA A 21 -24.76 -14.11 15.39
C ALA A 21 -24.74 -15.11 14.22
N ILE A 22 -23.85 -14.87 13.25
CA ILE A 22 -23.67 -15.70 12.07
C ILE A 22 -23.04 -17.02 12.51
N GLN A 23 -23.79 -18.11 12.41
CA GLN A 23 -23.27 -19.45 12.71
C GLN A 23 -22.67 -20.07 11.44
N MET A 24 -21.36 -20.31 11.47
CA MET A 24 -20.67 -21.17 10.50
C MET A 24 -20.45 -22.54 11.11
N ARG A 25 -20.89 -23.60 10.42
CA ARG A 25 -20.77 -25.00 10.88
C ARG A 25 -20.20 -25.90 9.79
N SER A 26 -19.31 -26.83 10.15
CA SER A 26 -18.69 -27.72 9.17
C SER A 26 -19.56 -28.89 8.69
N THR A 27 -20.71 -29.13 9.34
CA THR A 27 -21.62 -30.27 9.03
C THR A 27 -22.55 -29.99 7.85
N SER A 28 -22.49 -28.79 7.28
CA SER A 28 -23.13 -28.37 6.04
C SER A 28 -22.13 -27.48 5.30
N PRO A 29 -22.31 -27.16 4.01
CA PRO A 29 -21.42 -26.26 3.30
C PRO A 29 -21.59 -24.80 3.75
N ALA A 30 -21.55 -24.54 5.07
CA ALA A 30 -21.72 -23.23 5.63
C ALA A 30 -20.42 -22.44 5.51
N GLY A 31 -20.54 -21.22 5.01
CA GLY A 31 -19.43 -20.37 4.64
C GLY A 31 -19.91 -19.24 3.75
N ILE A 32 -19.00 -18.35 3.44
CA ILE A 32 -19.22 -17.24 2.51
C ILE A 32 -18.10 -17.25 1.47
N VAL A 33 -18.45 -17.03 0.22
CA VAL A 33 -17.53 -16.93 -0.91
C VAL A 33 -17.87 -15.72 -1.75
N SER A 34 -16.87 -15.09 -2.35
CA SER A 34 -17.10 -14.11 -3.42
C SER A 34 -17.32 -14.84 -4.75
N THR A 35 -18.47 -14.62 -5.39
CA THR A 35 -18.79 -15.12 -6.73
C THR A 35 -18.46 -14.10 -7.82
N THR A 36 -18.45 -12.81 -7.47
CA THR A 36 -17.92 -11.72 -8.30
C THR A 36 -16.85 -10.98 -7.50
N SER A 37 -15.72 -10.70 -8.15
CA SER A 37 -14.57 -10.04 -7.54
C SER A 37 -14.86 -8.57 -7.25
N GLY A 38 -14.42 -8.08 -6.09
CA GLY A 38 -14.34 -6.65 -5.80
C GLY A 38 -13.01 -6.01 -6.18
N GLY A 39 -12.10 -6.77 -6.80
CA GLY A 39 -10.72 -6.39 -7.06
C GLY A 39 -9.72 -7.44 -6.55
N LYS A 40 -8.64 -7.02 -5.91
CA LYS A 40 -7.71 -7.92 -5.22
C LYS A 40 -7.97 -7.92 -3.73
N VAL A 41 -8.10 -9.09 -3.12
CA VAL A 41 -8.35 -9.22 -1.68
C VAL A 41 -7.13 -8.72 -0.93
N GLN A 42 -7.29 -7.74 -0.03
CA GLN A 42 -6.21 -7.22 0.81
C GLN A 42 -6.26 -7.82 2.22
N SER A 43 -7.45 -7.88 2.82
CA SER A 43 -7.61 -8.46 4.14
C SER A 43 -9.04 -8.95 4.39
N VAL A 44 -9.14 -9.85 5.37
CA VAL A 44 -10.40 -10.31 5.94
C VAL A 44 -10.33 -10.13 7.45
N LYS A 45 -11.17 -9.26 7.99
CA LYS A 45 -11.36 -9.11 9.43
C LYS A 45 -12.57 -9.92 9.88
N ILE A 46 -12.35 -10.81 10.83
CA ILE A 46 -13.38 -11.66 11.42
C ILE A 46 -13.56 -11.26 12.86
N THR A 47 -14.80 -10.98 13.26
CA THR A 47 -15.15 -10.70 14.66
C THR A 47 -15.91 -11.90 15.21
N VAL A 48 -15.28 -12.65 16.11
CA VAL A 48 -15.89 -13.82 16.75
C VAL A 48 -16.81 -13.35 17.89
N SER A 49 -18.02 -13.87 17.92
CA SER A 49 -18.98 -13.66 19.00
C SER A 49 -18.79 -14.72 20.09
N SER A 50 -18.73 -16.00 19.71
CA SER A 50 -18.53 -17.12 20.63
C SER A 50 -18.14 -18.40 19.89
N GLY A 51 -17.67 -19.40 20.64
CA GLY A 51 -17.16 -20.66 20.12
C GLY A 51 -15.64 -20.68 20.01
N THR A 52 -15.06 -21.86 19.88
CA THR A 52 -13.60 -22.08 19.92
C THR A 52 -13.08 -22.75 18.65
N LYS A 53 -13.94 -22.90 17.63
CA LYS A 53 -13.59 -23.60 16.40
C LYS A 53 -12.86 -22.70 15.43
N THR A 54 -11.99 -23.30 14.63
CA THR A 54 -11.14 -22.55 13.72
C THR A 54 -11.90 -22.20 12.44
N ILE A 55 -11.76 -20.95 12.01
CA ILE A 55 -12.22 -20.42 10.73
C ILE A 55 -11.02 -20.38 9.79
N ASN A 56 -11.20 -20.91 8.60
CA ASN A 56 -10.21 -20.87 7.53
C ASN A 56 -10.62 -19.80 6.51
N VAL A 57 -9.63 -19.05 6.05
CA VAL A 57 -9.76 -18.07 4.97
C VAL A 57 -8.93 -18.52 3.79
N TYR A 58 -9.55 -18.57 2.62
CA TYR A 58 -8.96 -19.03 1.37
C TYR A 58 -8.96 -17.90 0.33
N GLY A 59 -7.90 -17.85 -0.46
CA GLY A 59 -7.78 -17.00 -1.65
C GLY A 59 -7.88 -17.85 -2.91
N SER A 60 -8.52 -17.31 -3.95
CA SER A 60 -8.60 -17.95 -5.27
C SER A 60 -8.49 -16.91 -6.38
N ASN A 61 -8.00 -17.34 -7.54
CA ASN A 61 -8.03 -16.57 -8.79
C ASN A 61 -9.10 -17.07 -9.77
N THR A 62 -9.87 -18.07 -9.35
CA THR A 62 -11.06 -18.58 -10.05
C THR A 62 -12.29 -18.23 -9.22
N ALA A 63 -13.35 -17.75 -9.87
CA ALA A 63 -14.60 -17.42 -9.19
C ALA A 63 -15.19 -18.63 -8.48
N TYR A 64 -15.62 -18.45 -7.24
CA TYR A 64 -16.42 -19.46 -6.57
C TYR A 64 -17.83 -19.47 -7.14
N THR A 65 -18.45 -20.64 -7.13
CA THR A 65 -19.86 -20.83 -7.53
C THR A 65 -20.78 -20.79 -6.32
N SER A 66 -20.34 -21.38 -5.20
CA SER A 66 -21.10 -21.46 -3.96
C SER A 66 -20.20 -21.79 -2.78
N SER A 67 -20.72 -21.71 -1.55
CA SER A 67 -19.96 -22.08 -0.34
C SER A 67 -19.56 -23.56 -0.30
N SER A 68 -20.20 -24.43 -1.11
CA SER A 68 -19.82 -25.84 -1.25
C SER A 68 -18.42 -26.02 -1.83
N ASP A 69 -17.93 -25.09 -2.63
CA ASP A 69 -16.58 -25.13 -3.20
C ASP A 69 -15.50 -25.12 -2.11
N LEU A 70 -15.79 -24.55 -0.93
CA LEU A 70 -14.88 -24.55 0.22
C LEU A 70 -14.70 -25.92 0.88
N TYR A 71 -15.52 -26.90 0.50
CA TYR A 71 -15.52 -28.26 1.01
C TYR A 71 -15.03 -29.27 -0.04
N ASP A 72 -14.67 -28.79 -1.24
CA ASP A 72 -14.02 -29.55 -2.30
C ASP A 72 -12.56 -29.10 -2.38
N ASN A 73 -11.62 -29.99 -2.06
CA ASN A 73 -10.19 -29.67 -2.02
C ASN A 73 -9.64 -29.17 -3.36
N SER A 74 -10.30 -29.48 -4.48
CA SER A 74 -9.91 -29.00 -5.81
C SER A 74 -10.41 -27.59 -6.14
N LYS A 75 -11.36 -27.07 -5.35
CA LYS A 75 -12.04 -25.79 -5.60
C LYS A 75 -11.92 -24.77 -4.48
N GLN A 76 -11.55 -25.21 -3.27
CA GLN A 76 -11.52 -24.35 -2.07
C GLN A 76 -10.50 -23.21 -2.13
N GLY A 77 -9.59 -23.21 -3.11
CA GLY A 77 -8.52 -22.22 -3.23
C GLY A 77 -7.33 -22.50 -2.33
N THR A 78 -6.43 -21.52 -2.22
CA THR A 78 -5.25 -21.57 -1.36
C THR A 78 -5.61 -21.12 0.04
N LEU A 79 -5.25 -21.88 1.08
CA LEU A 79 -5.41 -21.46 2.47
C LEU A 79 -4.47 -20.28 2.77
N VAL A 80 -5.05 -19.13 3.09
CA VAL A 80 -4.30 -17.89 3.41
C VAL A 80 -4.05 -17.78 4.90
N GLY A 81 -5.03 -18.17 5.71
CA GLY A 81 -4.93 -18.06 7.17
C GLY A 81 -6.01 -18.81 7.90
N SER A 82 -5.83 -18.92 9.22
CA SER A 82 -6.75 -19.60 10.11
C SER A 82 -6.79 -18.89 11.47
N THR A 83 -7.97 -18.78 12.07
CA THR A 83 -8.14 -18.17 13.41
C THR A 83 -9.31 -18.80 14.16
N SER A 84 -9.24 -18.88 15.48
CA SER A 84 -10.36 -19.24 16.36
C SER A 84 -10.91 -18.06 17.17
N SER A 85 -10.31 -16.88 17.00
CA SER A 85 -10.64 -15.63 17.71
C SER A 85 -10.75 -14.45 16.74
N THR A 86 -11.16 -13.29 17.25
CA THR A 86 -11.22 -12.05 16.47
C THR A 86 -9.83 -11.69 15.95
N ALA A 87 -9.70 -11.58 14.62
CA ALA A 87 -8.43 -11.31 13.96
C ALA A 87 -8.64 -10.70 12.58
N THR A 88 -7.59 -10.06 12.06
CA THR A 88 -7.48 -9.65 10.66
C THR A 88 -6.44 -10.53 9.98
N ILE A 89 -6.85 -11.20 8.91
CA ILE A 89 -5.98 -12.01 8.04
C ILE A 89 -5.63 -11.16 6.82
N THR A 90 -4.35 -10.83 6.67
CA THR A 90 -3.82 -10.04 5.55
C THR A 90 -3.34 -10.96 4.43
N PHE A 91 -3.61 -10.57 3.19
CA PHE A 91 -3.25 -11.32 2.00
C PHE A 91 -1.91 -10.79 1.46
N THR A 92 -0.89 -11.65 1.40
CA THR A 92 0.42 -11.31 0.84
C THR A 92 0.51 -11.55 -0.66
N ASP A 93 -0.27 -12.54 -1.15
CA ASP A 93 -0.38 -12.84 -2.58
C ASP A 93 -1.66 -12.22 -3.17
N SER A 94 -1.67 -12.09 -4.48
CA SER A 94 -2.77 -11.47 -5.23
C SER A 94 -3.87 -12.50 -5.56
N TYR A 95 -5.01 -12.39 -4.87
CA TYR A 95 -6.20 -13.20 -5.11
C TYR A 95 -7.39 -12.34 -5.51
N SER A 96 -8.14 -12.76 -6.53
CA SER A 96 -9.36 -12.08 -7.00
C SER A 96 -10.64 -12.51 -6.28
N TYR A 97 -10.59 -13.61 -5.53
CA TYR A 97 -11.73 -14.19 -4.84
C TYR A 97 -11.33 -14.67 -3.45
N VAL A 98 -12.28 -14.63 -2.52
CA VAL A 98 -12.10 -15.04 -1.13
C VAL A 98 -13.19 -16.00 -0.69
N GLY A 99 -12.81 -16.98 0.12
CA GLY A 99 -13.67 -17.98 0.71
C GLY A 99 -13.43 -18.12 2.21
N ILE A 100 -14.48 -18.24 3.01
CA ILE A 100 -14.39 -18.30 4.47
C ILE A 100 -15.32 -19.40 4.97
N ARG A 101 -14.79 -20.34 5.75
CA ARG A 101 -15.57 -21.41 6.39
C ARG A 101 -15.05 -21.78 7.77
N SER A 102 -15.90 -22.41 8.57
CA SER A 102 -15.43 -23.19 9.72
C SER A 102 -14.67 -24.43 9.21
N SER A 103 -13.47 -24.64 9.74
CA SER A 103 -12.68 -25.85 9.50
C SER A 103 -13.33 -27.10 10.11
N SER A 104 -13.97 -26.94 11.27
CA SER A 104 -14.57 -28.02 12.05
C SER A 104 -15.60 -27.49 13.04
N GLY A 105 -16.70 -28.21 13.26
CA GLY A 105 -17.74 -27.81 14.22
C GLY A 105 -18.35 -26.43 13.93
N ALA A 106 -19.02 -25.86 14.94
CA ALA A 106 -19.70 -24.57 14.84
C ALA A 106 -18.94 -23.44 15.55
N ILE A 107 -18.92 -22.26 14.93
CA ILE A 107 -18.46 -21.00 15.50
C ILE A 107 -19.44 -19.88 15.14
N TYR A 108 -19.55 -18.88 16.01
CA TYR A 108 -20.51 -17.77 15.89
C TYR A 108 -19.77 -16.46 15.71
N LEU A 109 -20.11 -15.71 14.66
CA LEU A 109 -19.45 -14.48 14.26
C LEU A 109 -20.41 -13.29 14.40
N SER A 110 -19.88 -12.17 14.89
CA SER A 110 -20.59 -10.90 14.88
C SER A 110 -20.51 -10.25 13.49
N SER A 111 -19.34 -10.34 12.84
CA SER A 111 -19.13 -9.75 11.52
C SER A 111 -17.98 -10.41 10.76
N ILE A 112 -18.02 -10.23 9.44
CA ILE A 112 -16.94 -10.46 8.51
C ILE A 112 -16.82 -9.20 7.68
N GLU A 113 -15.62 -8.64 7.59
CA GLU A 113 -15.29 -7.47 6.79
C GLU A 113 -14.18 -7.84 5.82
N ILE A 114 -14.38 -7.55 4.53
CA ILE A 114 -13.45 -7.90 3.46
C ILE A 114 -12.99 -6.59 2.82
N THR A 115 -11.69 -6.34 2.86
CA THR A 115 -11.08 -5.17 2.21
C THR A 115 -10.55 -5.57 0.85
N TRP A 116 -11.00 -4.85 -0.17
CA TRP A 116 -10.56 -5.02 -1.56
C TRP A 116 -9.64 -3.87 -1.96
N GLY A 117 -8.52 -4.21 -2.58
CA GLY A 117 -7.73 -3.33 -3.43
C GLY A 117 -8.20 -3.39 -4.88
N SER A 118 -7.71 -2.49 -5.71
CA SER A 118 -7.97 -2.49 -7.14
C SER A 118 -7.31 -3.68 -7.84
N SER A 119 -7.84 -4.04 -9.01
CA SER A 119 -7.23 -5.01 -9.93
C SER A 119 -6.04 -4.44 -10.72
N GLU A 120 -5.61 -3.22 -10.40
CA GLU A 120 -4.47 -2.58 -11.07
C GLU A 120 -3.18 -3.36 -10.79
N THR A 121 -2.37 -3.50 -11.83
CA THR A 121 -1.06 -4.14 -11.76
C THR A 121 0.06 -3.10 -11.80
N ALA A 122 1.23 -3.44 -11.28
CA ALA A 122 2.41 -2.60 -11.36
C ALA A 122 2.71 -2.18 -12.80
N LYS A 123 2.50 -3.09 -13.77
CA LYS A 123 2.71 -2.82 -15.19
C LYS A 123 1.67 -1.85 -15.76
N ASN A 124 0.39 -1.97 -15.37
CA ASN A 124 -0.64 -1.01 -15.79
C ASN A 124 -0.35 0.39 -15.27
N VAL A 125 0.02 0.50 -14.00
CA VAL A 125 0.37 1.80 -13.41
C VAL A 125 1.67 2.34 -14.01
N ALA A 126 2.66 1.50 -14.28
CA ALA A 126 3.87 1.88 -14.99
C ALA A 126 3.56 2.43 -16.40
N ASN A 127 2.68 1.75 -17.14
CA ASN A 127 2.22 2.25 -18.44
C ASN A 127 1.50 3.58 -18.31
N PHE A 128 0.64 3.78 -17.29
CA PHE A 128 -0.02 5.07 -17.04
C PHE A 128 0.99 6.20 -16.79
N ILE A 129 2.03 5.95 -16.01
CA ILE A 129 3.11 6.93 -15.73
C ILE A 129 3.90 7.23 -17.01
N MET A 130 4.15 6.21 -17.83
CA MET A 130 4.93 6.33 -19.05
C MET A 130 4.13 6.87 -20.24
N TYR A 131 2.80 6.88 -20.15
CA TYR A 131 1.90 7.24 -21.25
C TYR A 131 1.95 8.74 -21.55
N GLU A 132 2.39 9.05 -22.77
CA GLU A 132 2.60 10.40 -23.33
C GLU A 132 3.63 11.23 -22.56
N ASP A 133 4.10 12.32 -23.14
CA ASP A 133 4.96 13.31 -22.47
C ASP A 133 4.44 14.71 -22.78
N THR A 134 3.50 15.18 -21.96
CA THR A 134 2.87 16.48 -22.12
C THR A 134 3.44 17.49 -21.13
N ASN A 135 3.43 18.77 -21.53
CA ASN A 135 3.87 19.87 -20.66
C ASN A 135 3.12 19.83 -19.33
N ASN A 136 3.87 19.96 -18.23
CA ASN A 136 3.34 19.99 -16.86
C ASN A 136 2.58 18.73 -16.42
N GLN A 137 2.79 17.58 -17.07
CA GLN A 137 2.17 16.32 -16.64
C GLN A 137 2.47 15.97 -15.17
N CYS A 138 3.62 16.38 -14.62
CA CYS A 138 3.96 16.16 -13.22
C CYS A 138 2.92 16.78 -12.28
N LEU A 139 2.45 18.00 -12.59
CA LEU A 139 1.46 18.75 -11.80
C LEU A 139 0.06 18.12 -11.76
N THR A 140 -0.23 17.22 -12.71
CA THR A 140 -1.58 16.64 -12.87
C THR A 140 -1.61 15.14 -12.64
N LYS A 141 -0.54 14.43 -13.00
CA LYS A 141 -0.46 12.97 -12.95
C LYS A 141 0.24 12.43 -11.71
N LEU A 142 1.03 13.22 -10.96
CA LEU A 142 1.75 12.70 -9.79
C LEU A 142 0.78 12.15 -8.75
N ASP A 143 -0.18 12.95 -8.29
CA ASP A 143 -1.16 12.52 -7.29
C ASP A 143 -2.06 11.38 -7.80
N GLN A 144 -2.40 11.39 -9.09
CA GLN A 144 -3.17 10.31 -9.72
C GLN A 144 -2.40 8.99 -9.75
N ALA A 145 -1.11 9.03 -10.08
CA ALA A 145 -0.23 7.87 -10.08
C ALA A 145 -0.08 7.30 -8.67
N ILE A 146 0.16 8.16 -7.66
CA ILE A 146 0.26 7.75 -6.26
C ILE A 146 -1.06 7.14 -5.77
N SER A 147 -2.20 7.74 -6.12
CA SER A 147 -3.52 7.19 -5.81
C SER A 147 -3.68 5.79 -6.41
N LYS A 148 -3.41 5.61 -7.71
CA LYS A 148 -3.44 4.30 -8.38
C LYS A 148 -2.53 3.30 -7.69
N LEU A 149 -1.27 3.66 -7.42
CA LEU A 149 -0.33 2.80 -6.71
C LEU A 149 -0.89 2.33 -5.36
N ASN A 150 -1.48 3.24 -4.60
CA ASN A 150 -2.02 2.93 -3.26
C ASN A 150 -3.29 2.08 -3.27
N THR A 151 -4.03 2.04 -4.38
CA THR A 151 -5.16 1.12 -4.54
C THR A 151 -4.74 -0.32 -4.85
N MET A 152 -3.54 -0.55 -5.40
CA MET A 152 -3.09 -1.89 -5.80
C MET A 152 -3.01 -2.86 -4.61
N SER A 153 -2.93 -4.17 -4.90
CA SER A 153 -2.58 -5.17 -3.88
C SER A 153 -1.17 -4.96 -3.30
N THR A 154 -0.91 -5.49 -2.11
CA THR A 154 0.41 -5.41 -1.45
C THR A 154 1.52 -5.99 -2.31
N THR A 155 1.27 -7.13 -2.98
CA THR A 155 2.22 -7.76 -3.91
C THR A 155 2.57 -6.82 -5.06
N GLU A 156 1.56 -6.22 -5.70
CA GLU A 156 1.77 -5.33 -6.86
C GLU A 156 2.49 -4.04 -6.46
N LYS A 157 2.24 -3.50 -5.26
CA LYS A 157 3.01 -2.37 -4.72
C LYS A 157 4.47 -2.73 -4.55
N ALA A 158 4.76 -3.90 -3.96
CA ALA A 158 6.12 -4.39 -3.80
C ALA A 158 6.81 -4.63 -5.15
N THR A 159 6.10 -5.22 -6.12
CA THR A 159 6.57 -5.38 -7.50
C THR A 159 6.90 -4.03 -8.12
N PHE A 160 6.02 -3.04 -8.02
CA PHE A 160 6.29 -1.69 -8.53
C PHE A 160 7.51 -1.07 -7.86
N ASN A 161 7.73 -1.29 -6.55
CA ASN A 161 8.81 -0.69 -5.77
C ASN A 161 10.18 -1.38 -5.92
N THR A 162 10.22 -2.67 -6.34
CA THR A 162 11.46 -3.46 -6.30
C THR A 162 11.83 -4.13 -7.62
N SER A 163 10.90 -4.25 -8.57
CA SER A 163 11.16 -4.92 -9.84
C SER A 163 12.21 -4.18 -10.68
N ASN A 164 13.03 -4.97 -11.39
CA ASN A 164 13.98 -4.51 -12.40
C ASN A 164 13.42 -4.64 -13.84
N ASP A 165 12.14 -4.98 -13.99
CA ASP A 165 11.47 -4.91 -15.30
C ASP A 165 11.64 -3.50 -15.87
N PHE A 166 12.08 -3.42 -17.13
CA PHE A 166 12.45 -2.16 -17.77
C PHE A 166 11.32 -1.12 -17.69
N VAL A 167 10.07 -1.51 -17.96
CA VAL A 167 8.93 -0.59 -17.97
C VAL A 167 8.64 -0.08 -16.55
N ILE A 168 8.68 -0.98 -15.57
CA ILE A 168 8.43 -0.62 -14.16
C ILE A 168 9.55 0.26 -13.61
N LEU A 169 10.81 -0.07 -13.88
CA LEU A 169 11.97 0.70 -13.43
C LEU A 169 11.94 2.12 -14.01
N THR A 170 11.76 2.25 -15.33
CA THR A 170 11.69 3.57 -15.99
C THR A 170 10.50 4.38 -15.48
N ALA A 171 9.34 3.76 -15.28
CA ALA A 171 8.18 4.43 -14.70
C ALA A 171 8.46 4.93 -13.28
N ARG A 172 9.14 4.14 -12.44
CA ARG A 172 9.51 4.54 -11.08
C ARG A 172 10.44 5.75 -11.09
N THR A 173 11.51 5.71 -11.90
CA THR A 173 12.43 6.84 -12.06
C THR A 173 11.71 8.09 -12.58
N ARG A 174 10.77 7.93 -13.50
CA ARG A 174 9.95 9.04 -13.99
C ARG A 174 9.05 9.63 -12.91
N LEU A 175 8.43 8.79 -12.10
CA LEU A 175 7.59 9.21 -10.98
C LEU A 175 8.40 9.95 -9.90
N GLU A 176 9.62 9.48 -9.61
CA GLU A 176 10.57 10.17 -8.74
C GLU A 176 10.94 11.55 -9.30
N ALA A 177 11.21 11.65 -10.60
CA ALA A 177 11.47 12.94 -11.26
C ALA A 177 10.28 13.90 -11.18
N TRP A 178 9.04 13.40 -11.34
CA TRP A 178 7.83 14.20 -11.13
C TRP A 178 7.73 14.71 -9.69
N ALA A 179 7.99 13.86 -8.69
CA ALA A 179 7.98 14.28 -7.28
C ALA A 179 9.04 15.36 -7.01
N VAL A 180 10.28 15.18 -7.50
CA VAL A 180 11.35 16.15 -7.34
C VAL A 180 11.02 17.48 -7.99
N HIS A 181 10.41 17.48 -9.18
CA HIS A 181 9.95 18.69 -9.85
C HIS A 181 8.93 19.47 -9.01
N GLU A 182 8.09 18.78 -8.23
CA GLU A 182 7.15 19.42 -7.30
C GLU A 182 7.77 19.79 -5.93
N GLY A 183 9.08 19.62 -5.76
CA GLY A 183 9.74 19.83 -4.46
C GLY A 183 9.37 18.78 -3.41
N LYS A 184 8.89 17.61 -3.86
CA LYS A 184 8.51 16.47 -3.01
C LYS A 184 9.57 15.36 -3.07
N THR A 185 9.53 14.47 -2.09
CA THR A 185 10.24 13.18 -2.09
C THR A 185 9.19 12.07 -2.12
N LEU A 186 9.36 11.15 -3.07
CA LEU A 186 8.56 9.92 -3.13
C LEU A 186 9.14 8.89 -2.15
N THR A 187 8.31 8.37 -1.26
CA THR A 187 8.68 7.35 -0.27
C THR A 187 7.71 6.18 -0.35
N TYR A 188 8.23 4.96 -0.24
CA TYR A 188 7.44 3.76 0.00
C TYR A 188 7.77 3.22 1.39
N ALA A 189 6.83 3.36 2.32
CA ALA A 189 6.96 2.90 3.70
C ALA A 189 5.64 2.29 4.17
N ASP A 190 5.71 1.24 4.99
CA ASP A 190 4.55 0.57 5.58
C ASP A 190 3.45 0.22 4.56
N GLY A 191 3.86 -0.20 3.35
CA GLY A 191 2.95 -0.61 2.28
C GLY A 191 2.25 0.55 1.54
N THR A 192 2.69 1.79 1.75
CA THR A 192 2.05 3.00 1.19
C THR A 192 3.07 3.88 0.47
N PHE A 193 2.70 4.35 -0.73
CA PHE A 193 3.44 5.38 -1.45
C PHE A 193 2.98 6.76 -1.01
N THR A 194 3.92 7.64 -0.66
CA THR A 194 3.64 9.02 -0.30
C THR A 194 4.60 9.95 -1.04
N ALA A 195 4.10 11.11 -1.49
CA ALA A 195 4.95 12.20 -1.94
C ALA A 195 4.76 13.37 -0.99
N ALA A 196 5.79 13.65 -0.18
CA ALA A 196 5.76 14.70 0.82
C ALA A 196 6.78 15.78 0.45
N SER A 197 6.47 17.04 0.77
CA SER A 197 7.39 18.16 0.57
C SER A 197 8.73 17.86 1.25
N LYS A 198 9.83 18.16 0.56
CA LYS A 198 11.15 18.10 1.17
C LYS A 198 11.20 19.06 2.34
N ALA A 199 11.64 18.58 3.51
CA ALA A 199 12.10 19.48 4.56
C ALA A 199 13.37 20.13 4.03
N ILE A 200 13.26 21.37 3.57
CA ILE A 200 14.40 22.16 3.13
C ILE A 200 15.27 22.38 4.37
N SER A 201 16.29 21.53 4.57
CA SER A 201 17.41 21.87 5.44
C SER A 201 18.33 22.75 4.61
N PRO A 202 18.41 24.07 4.86
CA PRO A 202 19.14 24.99 3.99
C PRO A 202 20.62 24.62 3.81
N LEU A 203 21.16 23.82 4.74
CA LEU A 203 22.55 23.38 4.74
C LEU A 203 22.83 22.19 3.82
N GLN A 204 21.87 21.33 3.49
CA GLN A 204 22.14 20.10 2.71
C GLN A 204 22.15 20.35 1.19
N ASP A 205 21.32 21.28 0.70
CA ASP A 205 21.30 21.63 -0.73
C ASP A 205 22.52 22.47 -1.16
N ILE A 206 23.14 23.21 -0.23
CA ILE A 206 24.40 23.96 -0.47
C ILE A 206 25.59 23.01 -0.70
N ILE A 207 25.53 21.80 -0.17
CA ILE A 207 26.63 20.81 -0.29
C ILE A 207 26.52 20.02 -1.61
N HIS A 208 25.33 19.91 -2.19
CA HIS A 208 25.10 19.10 -3.41
C HIS A 208 25.05 19.88 -4.72
N ASN A 209 24.85 21.20 -4.70
CA ASN A 209 24.81 22.00 -5.91
C ASN A 209 26.12 22.73 -6.17
N ASP A 210 26.77 22.30 -7.26
CA ASP A 210 27.86 22.95 -7.98
C ASP A 210 29.03 23.46 -7.13
N SER A 211 30.19 22.81 -7.31
CA SER A 211 31.48 23.18 -6.71
C SER A 211 31.84 24.67 -6.83
N SER A 212 31.26 25.40 -7.78
CA SER A 212 31.45 26.84 -7.94
C SER A 212 30.79 27.68 -6.83
N ILE A 213 29.60 27.34 -6.35
CA ILE A 213 28.87 28.13 -5.33
C ILE A 213 29.50 27.92 -3.95
N THR A 214 29.85 26.67 -3.60
CA THR A 214 30.54 26.36 -2.34
C THR A 214 31.89 27.06 -2.25
N ILE A 215 32.64 27.13 -3.36
CA ILE A 215 33.92 27.86 -3.44
C ILE A 215 33.72 29.36 -3.21
N VAL A 216 32.69 29.98 -3.81
CA VAL A 216 32.41 31.42 -3.63
C VAL A 216 32.09 31.76 -2.17
N ILE A 217 31.32 30.92 -1.47
CA ILE A 217 30.98 31.15 -0.06
C ILE A 217 32.21 31.01 0.85
N ILE A 218 33.07 30.01 0.61
CA ILE A 218 34.32 29.82 1.36
C ILE A 218 35.26 31.03 1.14
N ILE A 219 35.43 31.48 -0.11
CA ILE A 219 36.24 32.68 -0.42
C ILE A 219 35.66 33.92 0.27
N SER A 220 34.34 34.06 0.31
CA SER A 220 33.66 35.19 0.97
C SER A 220 33.89 35.20 2.48
N LEU A 221 33.81 34.04 3.15
CA LEU A 221 34.07 33.89 4.58
C LEU A 221 35.54 34.17 4.95
N ILE A 222 36.48 33.68 4.13
CA ILE A 222 37.92 33.98 4.31
C ILE A 222 38.18 35.48 4.10
N GLY A 223 37.53 36.11 3.12
CA GLY A 223 37.64 37.55 2.88
C GLY A 223 37.15 38.40 4.06
N ILE A 224 35.98 38.06 4.63
CA ILE A 224 35.41 38.80 5.77
C ILE A 224 36.27 38.63 7.03
N THR A 225 36.79 37.42 7.29
CA THR A 225 37.67 37.18 8.45
C THR A 225 39.02 37.88 8.31
N ALA A 226 39.59 37.94 7.11
CA ALA A 226 40.83 38.67 6.85
C ALA A 226 40.66 40.20 7.03
N ILE A 227 39.55 40.76 6.51
CA ILE A 227 39.23 42.19 6.66
C ILE A 227 38.96 42.54 8.12
N GLY A 228 38.18 41.71 8.83
CA GLY A 228 37.90 41.89 10.26
C GLY A 228 39.16 41.82 11.12
N GLY A 229 40.04 40.84 10.86
CA GLY A 229 41.33 40.71 11.55
C GLY A 229 42.26 41.90 11.29
N TYR A 230 42.30 42.41 10.06
CA TYR A 230 43.07 43.61 9.71
C TYR A 230 42.58 44.84 10.46
N PHE A 231 41.27 45.08 10.51
CA PHE A 231 40.70 46.22 11.26
C PHE A 231 40.97 46.12 12.76
N PHE A 232 40.86 44.93 13.34
CA PHE A 232 41.15 44.71 14.76
C PHE A 232 42.62 45.00 15.10
N LEU A 233 43.56 44.50 14.28
CA LEU A 233 44.99 44.74 14.46
C LEU A 233 45.37 46.22 14.26
N ARG A 234 44.74 46.90 13.29
CA ARG A 234 44.94 48.33 13.07
C ARG A 234 44.46 49.15 14.26
N HIS A 235 43.27 48.84 14.78
CA HIS A 235 42.71 49.57 15.92
C HIS A 235 43.57 49.41 17.19
N LYS A 236 44.15 48.23 17.39
CA LYS A 236 45.10 48.00 18.49
C LYS A 236 46.38 48.85 18.36
N LYS A 237 46.87 49.06 17.15
CA LYS A 237 48.10 49.82 16.88
C LYS A 237 47.92 51.33 16.98
N GLU A 238 46.70 51.83 16.81
CA GLU A 238 46.33 53.24 17.04
C GLU A 238 46.02 53.54 18.52
N ALA A 239 45.93 52.49 19.37
CA ALA A 239 45.62 52.59 20.80
C ALA A 239 46.86 52.36 21.72
N GLU A 240 48.05 52.17 21.14
CA GLU A 240 49.36 52.21 21.81
C GLU A 240 50.06 53.55 21.52
#